data_AF-L1LDS0-F1
#
_entry.id   AF-L1LDS0-F1
#
_cell.length_a   1.000
_cell.length_b   1.000
_cell.length_c   1.000
_cell.angle_alpha   90.00
_cell.angle_beta   90.00
_cell.angle_gamma   90.00
#
_symmetry.space_group_name_H-M   'P 1'
#
loop_
_entity.id
_entity.type
_entity.pdbx_description
1 polymer ?
#
loop_
_entity_poly.entity_id
_entity_poly.type
_entity_poly.pdbx_seq_one_letter_code
_entity_poly.pdbx_strand_id
1 'polypeptide(L)'
;MTQEKTVTIDISYYPGSAGGQVKQDENGGYFYNSNGGIVLLTDDWYPDLEGTYIKLTHTPESGNIQSIIHNAKPLSKFEGIDKYSSVSVFYWALDYQFQNPLLIQLGSGNAYYVTEGGDSWTKDSSTPSDLREKLNKQNCERNQAHIVDISQKPGSSRNTYYYCPSCTTPTKIDVSYIISTSYTPSTYSRSFSITSFKNTDVWQAGLPSLNGIQTVKVYWNRSGTPILIGAQLQDRWVQKFFRKNAGDVKSWIEVSTGQNDLPNGQTPQITPDLYKPSGVTYTDGVVKITVRNSHIGNGYYRCQHSLCGGPFTVESVKHNNAPLTGVSSRDTLDSVSAYYFGSDLSLDNILLVELRLKGGTTFKYFCKTAKGENLLDKLGELKNIQFPASPPDIGQKILGFIRDHHGQIAGLGGLAAVGTVIGLLKKFWGTIATILITSVFDNDKIVKVEFHKKLPLLLVASHSGTVRCLHVSVPEDLSKDPLIVPLRDLKTKEKLLDATWHHTEPWLYTTCSKGALMWA
;
A
#
# COMPACT_ATOMS: atom_id res chain seq x y z
N MET A 1 -29.69 -22.25 23.37
CA MET A 1 -29.35 -21.60 22.09
C MET A 1 -28.59 -20.33 22.44
N THR A 2 -27.31 -20.24 22.14
CA THR A 2 -26.55 -19.00 22.25
C THR A 2 -26.99 -18.09 21.11
N GLN A 3 -27.58 -16.94 21.43
CA GLN A 3 -27.93 -15.93 20.44
C GLN A 3 -26.67 -15.55 19.66
N GLU A 4 -26.70 -15.67 18.33
CA GLU A 4 -25.56 -15.26 17.50
C GLU A 4 -25.27 -13.79 17.74
N LYS A 5 -24.02 -13.47 18.04
CA LYS A 5 -23.58 -12.07 18.20
C LYS A 5 -23.54 -11.43 16.82
N THR A 6 -24.22 -10.30 16.68
CA THR A 6 -24.28 -9.54 15.43
C THR A 6 -23.78 -8.12 15.65
N VAL A 7 -23.02 -7.59 14.69
CA VAL A 7 -22.31 -6.32 14.81
C VAL A 7 -22.79 -5.32 13.77
N THR A 8 -23.02 -4.08 14.18
CA THR A 8 -23.25 -2.94 13.27
C THR A 8 -21.93 -2.25 12.95
N ILE A 9 -21.62 -2.10 11.66
CA ILE A 9 -20.45 -1.34 11.22
C ILE A 9 -20.84 0.12 11.00
N ASP A 10 -20.16 1.06 11.67
CA ASP A 10 -20.30 2.48 11.42
C ASP A 10 -19.11 2.96 10.58
N ILE A 11 -19.37 3.28 9.31
CA ILE A 11 -18.34 3.73 8.37
C ILE A 11 -18.04 5.23 8.51
N SER A 12 -18.69 5.94 9.43
CA SER A 12 -18.26 7.31 9.78
C SER A 12 -17.08 7.36 10.75
N TYR A 13 -16.66 6.20 11.27
CA TYR A 13 -15.52 6.09 12.18
C TYR A 13 -14.20 5.92 11.42
N TYR A 14 -13.22 6.74 11.79
CA TYR A 14 -11.88 6.77 11.22
C TYR A 14 -10.84 7.04 12.33
N PRO A 15 -9.56 6.67 12.14
CA PRO A 15 -8.52 7.01 13.09
C PRO A 15 -8.44 8.52 13.34
N GLY A 16 -8.63 8.95 14.59
CA GLY A 16 -8.66 10.36 14.97
C GLY A 16 -10.02 11.06 14.88
N SER A 17 -11.12 10.33 14.64
CA SER A 17 -12.47 10.89 14.67
C SER A 17 -12.77 11.61 15.99
N ALA A 18 -13.38 12.79 15.91
CA ALA A 18 -13.72 13.58 17.10
C ALA A 18 -14.78 12.91 17.97
N GLY A 19 -14.55 12.90 19.29
CA GLY A 19 -15.50 12.37 20.29
C GLY A 19 -15.05 11.07 20.98
N GLY A 20 -13.87 10.54 20.65
CA GLY A 20 -13.27 9.39 21.34
C GLY A 20 -14.01 8.06 21.13
N GLN A 21 -14.85 7.97 20.11
CA GLN A 21 -15.55 6.73 19.74
C GLN A 21 -14.56 5.68 19.23
N VAL A 22 -13.60 6.12 18.42
CA VAL A 22 -12.45 5.31 18.01
C VAL A 22 -11.35 5.45 19.06
N LYS A 23 -10.94 4.32 19.61
CA LYS A 23 -9.88 4.18 20.60
C LYS A 23 -8.65 3.56 19.96
N GLN A 24 -7.50 3.82 20.56
CA GLN A 24 -6.24 3.18 20.22
C GLN A 24 -5.92 2.13 21.30
N ASP A 25 -5.56 0.91 20.90
CA ASP A 25 -5.11 -0.14 21.80
C ASP A 25 -3.62 0.03 22.19
N GLU A 26 -3.12 -0.83 23.08
CA GLU A 26 -1.75 -0.79 23.58
C GLU A 26 -0.68 -1.03 22.49
N ASN A 27 -1.07 -1.71 21.40
CA ASN A 27 -0.21 -1.96 20.24
C ASN A 27 -0.33 -0.86 19.19
N GLY A 28 -1.19 0.14 19.42
CA GLY A 28 -1.46 1.24 18.52
C GLY A 28 -2.60 1.00 17.52
N GLY A 29 -3.20 -0.19 17.49
CA GLY A 29 -4.34 -0.51 16.64
C GLY A 29 -5.56 0.34 16.97
N TYR A 30 -6.38 0.65 15.97
CA TYR A 30 -7.61 1.43 16.17
C TYR A 30 -8.83 0.51 16.26
N PHE A 31 -9.77 0.82 17.14
CA PHE A 31 -11.01 0.08 17.28
C PHE A 31 -12.15 0.93 17.84
N TYR A 32 -13.38 0.46 17.71
CA TYR A 32 -14.54 1.04 18.39
C TYR A 32 -15.48 -0.06 18.89
N ASN A 33 -16.32 0.29 19.86
CA ASN A 33 -17.34 -0.62 20.36
C ASN A 33 -18.62 -0.46 19.56
N SER A 34 -19.20 -1.58 19.14
CA SER A 34 -20.52 -1.67 18.52
C SER A 34 -21.45 -2.54 19.38
N ASN A 35 -22.72 -2.63 19.01
CA ASN A 35 -23.77 -3.38 19.73
C ASN A 35 -23.43 -4.87 19.97
N GLY A 36 -22.61 -5.49 19.11
CA GLY A 36 -22.24 -6.90 19.21
C GLY A 36 -20.81 -7.21 19.63
N GLY A 37 -19.94 -6.20 19.77
CA GLY A 37 -18.53 -6.42 20.04
C GLY A 37 -17.61 -5.29 19.57
N ILE A 38 -16.32 -5.57 19.58
CA ILE A 38 -15.27 -4.66 19.12
C ILE A 38 -15.18 -4.76 17.59
N VAL A 39 -15.02 -3.61 16.93
CA VAL A 39 -14.69 -3.52 15.51
C VAL A 39 -13.31 -2.91 15.38
N LEU A 40 -12.39 -3.69 14.82
CA LEU A 40 -11.04 -3.27 14.48
C LEU A 40 -11.08 -2.39 13.23
N LEU A 41 -10.23 -1.38 13.21
CA LEU A 41 -10.16 -0.38 12.16
C LEU A 41 -8.72 -0.28 11.63
N THR A 42 -8.56 -0.44 10.33
CA THR A 42 -7.29 -0.26 9.63
C THR A 42 -7.47 0.69 8.47
N ASP A 43 -6.45 1.50 8.19
CA ASP A 43 -6.38 2.35 7.02
C ASP A 43 -5.24 1.89 6.09
N ASP A 44 -5.52 1.90 4.79
CA ASP A 44 -4.53 1.68 3.75
C ASP A 44 -4.75 2.72 2.67
N TRP A 45 -3.69 3.10 1.99
CA TRP A 45 -3.84 3.89 0.78
C TRP A 45 -4.30 2.94 -0.32
N TYR A 46 -5.35 3.32 -1.05
CA TYR A 46 -5.66 2.62 -2.29
C TYR A 46 -4.37 2.58 -3.13
N PRO A 47 -4.05 1.47 -3.84
CA PRO A 47 -2.67 1.16 -4.24
C PRO A 47 -2.08 2.10 -5.31
N ASP A 48 -2.74 3.22 -5.58
CA ASP A 48 -2.20 4.32 -6.34
C ASP A 48 -1.08 5.03 -5.58
N LEU A 49 0.07 5.16 -6.24
CA LEU A 49 1.25 5.80 -5.69
C LEU A 49 1.03 7.30 -5.43
N GLU A 50 -0.01 7.88 -6.00
CA GLU A 50 -0.44 9.27 -5.83
C GLU A 50 -1.15 9.50 -4.49
N GLY A 51 -1.68 8.44 -3.86
CA GLY A 51 -2.41 8.55 -2.61
C GLY A 51 -3.65 9.43 -2.76
N THR A 52 -4.40 9.25 -3.85
CA THR A 52 -5.63 9.99 -4.08
C THR A 52 -6.77 9.48 -3.20
N TYR A 53 -6.79 8.17 -2.90
CA TYR A 53 -7.84 7.55 -2.11
C TYR A 53 -7.30 6.82 -0.89
N ILE A 54 -8.08 6.87 0.18
CA ILE A 54 -7.84 6.12 1.41
C ILE A 54 -8.91 5.05 1.50
N LYS A 55 -8.50 3.84 1.88
CA LYS A 55 -9.35 2.70 2.18
C LYS A 55 -9.38 2.51 3.70
N LEU A 56 -10.54 2.63 4.32
CA LEU A 56 -10.76 2.25 5.70
C LEU A 56 -11.41 0.88 5.75
N THR A 57 -10.88 -0.06 6.54
CA THR A 57 -11.41 -1.41 6.69
C THR A 57 -11.85 -1.62 8.13
N HIS A 58 -13.12 -1.99 8.29
CA HIS A 58 -13.80 -2.27 9.54
C HIS A 58 -14.00 -3.78 9.65
N THR A 59 -13.43 -4.39 10.69
CA THR A 59 -13.41 -5.85 10.89
C THR A 59 -13.93 -6.17 12.29
N PRO A 60 -15.13 -6.75 12.44
CA PRO A 60 -15.56 -7.27 13.74
C PRO A 60 -14.52 -8.26 14.30
N GLU A 61 -14.16 -8.09 15.58
CA GLU A 61 -13.32 -9.07 16.27
C GLU A 61 -14.08 -10.39 16.50
N SER A 62 -15.41 -10.30 16.64
CA SER A 62 -16.31 -11.45 16.71
C SER A 62 -17.72 -11.11 16.21
N GLY A 63 -18.46 -12.14 15.82
CA GLY A 63 -19.84 -12.02 15.35
C GLY A 63 -19.98 -11.71 13.86
N ASN A 64 -21.21 -11.84 13.35
CA ASN A 64 -21.53 -11.58 11.95
C ASN A 64 -21.94 -10.11 11.75
N ILE A 65 -21.66 -9.55 10.58
CA ILE A 65 -22.06 -8.18 10.26
C ILE A 65 -23.57 -8.13 10.01
N GLN A 66 -24.29 -7.34 10.80
CA GLN A 66 -25.75 -7.20 10.69
C GLN A 66 -26.16 -6.08 9.75
N SER A 67 -25.47 -4.95 9.86
CA SER A 67 -25.86 -3.70 9.21
C SER A 67 -24.66 -2.77 9.08
N ILE A 68 -24.75 -1.87 8.12
CA ILE A 68 -23.80 -0.77 7.92
C ILE A 68 -24.56 0.53 8.15
N ILE A 69 -23.98 1.45 8.91
CA ILE A 69 -24.50 2.79 9.13
C ILE A 69 -23.44 3.83 8.77
N HIS A 70 -23.89 5.04 8.44
CA HIS A 70 -23.02 6.19 8.20
C HIS A 70 -23.67 7.42 8.85
N ASN A 71 -22.97 8.07 9.79
CA ASN A 71 -23.51 9.19 10.57
C ASN A 71 -24.85 8.84 11.23
N ALA A 72 -24.90 7.69 11.91
CA ALA A 72 -26.10 7.12 12.54
C ALA A 72 -27.27 6.78 11.60
N LYS A 73 -27.10 6.88 10.28
CA LYS A 73 -28.13 6.51 9.30
C LYS A 73 -27.88 5.11 8.74
N PRO A 74 -28.87 4.21 8.74
CA PRO A 74 -28.76 2.90 8.12
C PRO A 74 -28.53 2.99 6.62
N LEU A 75 -27.53 2.26 6.12
CA LEU A 75 -27.32 2.04 4.70
C LEU A 75 -28.03 0.74 4.29
N SER A 76 -28.54 0.70 3.06
CA SER A 76 -29.42 -0.38 2.58
C SER A 76 -28.93 -1.03 1.28
N LYS A 77 -29.57 -2.17 0.93
CA LYS A 77 -29.37 -2.96 -0.31
C LYS A 77 -28.03 -3.72 -0.42
N PHE A 78 -27.41 -4.03 0.71
CA PHE A 78 -26.32 -5.01 0.75
C PHE A 78 -26.90 -6.43 0.78
N GLU A 79 -26.36 -7.32 -0.06
CA GLU A 79 -26.82 -8.70 -0.19
C GLU A 79 -25.92 -9.63 0.61
N GLY A 80 -26.49 -10.42 1.53
CA GLY A 80 -25.76 -11.44 2.30
C GLY A 80 -24.63 -10.87 3.14
N ILE A 81 -24.83 -9.69 3.74
CA ILE A 81 -23.80 -8.97 4.49
C ILE A 81 -23.24 -9.78 5.68
N ASP A 82 -24.08 -10.65 6.26
CA ASP A 82 -23.76 -11.58 7.35
C ASP A 82 -22.65 -12.58 7.00
N LYS A 83 -22.36 -12.77 5.71
CA LYS A 83 -21.35 -13.72 5.22
C LYS A 83 -19.95 -13.12 5.12
N TYR A 84 -19.80 -11.82 5.30
CA TYR A 84 -18.52 -11.13 5.11
C TYR A 84 -17.86 -10.84 6.46
N SER A 85 -16.54 -10.99 6.50
CA SER A 85 -15.71 -10.75 7.68
C SER A 85 -15.36 -9.27 7.90
N SER A 86 -15.53 -8.42 6.89
CA SER A 86 -15.14 -7.01 6.97
C SER A 86 -15.93 -6.14 6.01
N VAL A 87 -15.95 -4.83 6.27
CA VAL A 87 -16.45 -3.80 5.36
C VAL A 87 -15.30 -2.83 5.12
N SER A 88 -14.94 -2.61 3.86
CA SER A 88 -14.00 -1.54 3.50
C SER A 88 -14.70 -0.41 2.78
N VAL A 89 -14.29 0.82 3.05
CA VAL A 89 -14.86 2.01 2.42
C VAL A 89 -13.74 2.88 1.86
N PHE A 90 -13.95 3.37 0.65
CA PHE A 90 -13.00 4.24 -0.03
C PHE A 90 -13.45 5.70 0.06
N TYR A 91 -12.52 6.56 0.44
CA TYR A 91 -12.71 8.00 0.56
C TYR A 91 -11.67 8.74 -0.25
N TRP A 92 -11.98 9.98 -0.60
CA TRP A 92 -10.98 10.88 -1.16
C TRP A 92 -10.02 11.32 -0.06
N ALA A 93 -8.71 11.31 -0.34
CA ALA A 93 -7.70 11.64 0.66
C ALA A 93 -7.77 13.08 1.20
N LEU A 94 -8.45 13.99 0.50
CA LEU A 94 -8.68 15.37 0.96
C LEU A 94 -10.05 15.58 1.60
N ASP A 95 -10.86 14.51 1.73
CA ASP A 95 -12.04 14.48 2.58
C ASP A 95 -11.63 14.03 4.00
N TYR A 96 -10.99 14.93 4.73
CA TYR A 96 -10.41 14.64 6.04
C TYR A 96 -11.43 14.26 7.11
N GLN A 97 -12.71 14.54 6.87
CA GLN A 97 -13.81 14.17 7.77
C GLN A 97 -14.52 12.90 7.31
N PHE A 98 -14.07 12.29 6.21
CA PHE A 98 -14.61 11.05 5.65
C PHE A 98 -16.13 11.12 5.46
N GLN A 99 -16.64 12.28 5.05
CA GLN A 99 -18.08 12.54 4.91
C GLN A 99 -18.68 11.93 3.66
N ASN A 100 -17.86 11.69 2.65
CA ASN A 100 -18.30 11.31 1.31
C ASN A 100 -17.73 9.93 0.95
N PRO A 101 -18.31 8.83 1.48
CA PRO A 101 -17.93 7.50 1.06
C PRO A 101 -18.19 7.36 -0.44
N LEU A 102 -17.15 6.95 -1.16
CA LEU A 102 -17.16 6.83 -2.62
C LEU A 102 -17.60 5.44 -3.07
N LEU A 103 -17.12 4.42 -2.35
CA LEU A 103 -17.33 3.01 -2.71
C LEU A 103 -17.22 2.15 -1.45
N ILE A 104 -18.04 1.09 -1.35
CA ILE A 104 -17.96 0.10 -0.28
C ILE A 104 -17.57 -1.26 -0.87
N GLN A 105 -16.66 -1.98 -0.22
CA GLN A 105 -16.26 -3.34 -0.52
C GLN A 105 -16.63 -4.25 0.66
N LEU A 106 -17.31 -5.37 0.40
CA LEU A 106 -17.59 -6.38 1.42
C LEU A 106 -16.56 -7.52 1.35
N GLY A 107 -15.94 -7.81 2.50
CA GLY A 107 -14.85 -8.79 2.64
C GLY A 107 -13.58 -8.44 1.86
N SER A 108 -12.78 -9.46 1.57
CA SER A 108 -11.57 -9.38 0.72
C SER A 108 -11.86 -9.60 -0.78
N GLY A 109 -13.10 -9.96 -1.13
CA GLY A 109 -13.51 -10.26 -2.51
C GLY A 109 -13.85 -9.04 -3.36
N ASN A 110 -14.38 -9.28 -4.56
CA ASN A 110 -14.78 -8.23 -5.50
C ASN A 110 -16.25 -7.79 -5.34
N ALA A 111 -16.77 -7.82 -4.10
CA ALA A 111 -18.13 -7.40 -3.81
C ALA A 111 -18.15 -5.88 -3.56
N TYR A 112 -18.15 -5.11 -4.63
CA TYR A 112 -18.16 -3.65 -4.59
C TYR A 112 -19.58 -3.09 -4.69
N TYR A 113 -19.82 -1.97 -4.01
CA TYR A 113 -21.09 -1.27 -3.96
C TYR A 113 -20.84 0.23 -4.16
N VAL A 114 -21.67 0.85 -4.99
CA VAL A 114 -21.69 2.30 -5.24
C VAL A 114 -23.06 2.87 -4.90
N THR A 115 -23.19 4.19 -4.90
CA THR A 115 -24.51 4.83 -4.76
C THR A 115 -24.59 6.06 -5.64
N GLU A 116 -25.76 6.32 -6.21
CA GLU A 116 -26.06 7.55 -6.96
C GLU A 116 -26.45 8.72 -6.03
N GLY A 117 -26.46 8.48 -4.71
CA GLY A 117 -26.82 9.45 -3.68
C GLY A 117 -27.66 8.83 -2.57
N GLY A 118 -27.57 9.42 -1.36
CA GLY A 118 -28.32 8.97 -0.19
C GLY A 118 -27.83 7.64 0.40
N ASP A 119 -28.76 6.89 1.00
CA ASP A 119 -28.46 5.73 1.86
C ASP A 119 -28.69 4.37 1.14
N SER A 120 -28.99 4.39 -0.16
CA SER A 120 -29.23 3.20 -0.98
C SER A 120 -28.00 2.87 -1.83
N TRP A 121 -27.43 1.69 -1.63
CA TRP A 121 -26.26 1.22 -2.37
C TRP A 121 -26.63 0.14 -3.39
N THR A 122 -25.92 0.10 -4.51
CA THR A 122 -26.12 -0.91 -5.56
C THR A 122 -24.82 -1.65 -5.80
N LYS A 123 -24.93 -2.97 -5.95
CA LYS A 123 -23.79 -3.81 -6.27
C LYS A 123 -23.23 -3.41 -7.63
N ASP A 124 -21.95 -3.10 -7.66
CA ASP A 124 -21.23 -2.73 -8.87
C ASP A 124 -20.45 -3.96 -9.38
N SER A 125 -20.50 -4.20 -10.69
CA SER A 125 -19.80 -5.32 -11.33
C SER A 125 -18.30 -5.03 -11.60
N SER A 126 -17.74 -4.01 -10.97
CA SER A 126 -16.36 -3.60 -11.16
C SER A 126 -15.35 -4.68 -10.77
N THR A 127 -14.27 -4.69 -11.52
CA THR A 127 -13.08 -5.46 -11.20
C THR A 127 -12.02 -4.57 -10.53
N PRO A 128 -11.00 -5.14 -9.90
CA PRO A 128 -9.88 -4.35 -9.36
C PRO A 128 -9.20 -3.44 -10.39
N SER A 129 -9.22 -3.77 -11.69
CA SER A 129 -8.62 -2.92 -12.74
C SER A 129 -9.41 -1.65 -13.01
N ASP A 130 -10.73 -1.69 -12.83
CA ASP A 130 -11.64 -0.59 -13.18
C ASP A 130 -11.95 0.30 -11.97
N LEU A 131 -11.54 -0.15 -10.78
CA LEU A 131 -11.86 0.46 -9.51
C LEU A 131 -11.37 1.91 -9.41
N ARG A 132 -10.21 2.25 -9.98
CA ARG A 132 -9.72 3.64 -10.05
C ARG A 132 -10.68 4.54 -10.83
N GLU A 133 -11.18 4.09 -11.98
CA GLU A 133 -12.11 4.87 -12.81
C GLU A 133 -13.43 5.13 -12.07
N LYS A 134 -13.94 4.11 -11.38
CA LYS A 134 -15.15 4.25 -10.55
C LYS A 134 -14.97 5.20 -9.39
N LEU A 135 -13.84 5.11 -8.68
CA LEU A 135 -13.50 6.05 -7.62
C LEU A 135 -13.42 7.48 -8.17
N ASN A 136 -12.80 7.71 -9.34
CA ASN A 136 -12.77 9.03 -9.98
C ASN A 136 -14.16 9.56 -10.31
N LYS A 137 -15.04 8.69 -10.83
CA LYS A 137 -16.43 9.05 -11.13
C LYS A 137 -17.20 9.46 -9.87
N GLN A 138 -17.16 8.61 -8.84
CA GLN A 138 -17.81 8.89 -7.55
C GLN A 138 -17.23 10.14 -6.88
N ASN A 139 -15.92 10.37 -7.00
CA ASN A 139 -15.27 11.54 -6.43
C ASN A 139 -15.64 12.84 -7.15
N CYS A 140 -15.80 12.81 -8.48
CA CYS A 140 -16.35 13.95 -9.21
C CYS A 140 -17.77 14.29 -8.70
N GLU A 141 -18.63 13.29 -8.60
CA GLU A 141 -20.04 13.48 -8.22
C GLU A 141 -20.17 14.05 -6.79
N ARG A 142 -19.43 13.46 -5.84
CA ARG A 142 -19.61 13.74 -4.40
C ARG A 142 -18.75 14.90 -3.90
N ASN A 143 -17.48 14.93 -4.29
CA ASN A 143 -16.52 15.93 -3.80
C ASN A 143 -16.24 17.04 -4.83
N GLN A 144 -16.88 17.03 -6.00
CA GLN A 144 -16.62 17.98 -7.09
C GLN A 144 -15.13 18.02 -7.46
N ALA A 145 -14.48 16.85 -7.36
CA ALA A 145 -13.06 16.67 -7.58
C ALA A 145 -12.83 16.07 -8.98
N HIS A 146 -12.36 16.91 -9.90
CA HIS A 146 -12.29 16.61 -11.32
C HIS A 146 -10.93 16.04 -11.74
N ILE A 147 -10.90 15.37 -12.89
CA ILE A 147 -9.65 15.05 -13.58
C ILE A 147 -9.33 16.21 -14.51
N VAL A 148 -8.12 16.75 -14.41
CA VAL A 148 -7.62 17.75 -15.36
C VAL A 148 -6.85 17.05 -16.47
N ASP A 149 -7.36 17.11 -17.69
CA ASP A 149 -6.61 16.73 -18.89
C ASP A 149 -5.76 17.92 -19.34
N ILE A 150 -4.48 17.86 -19.01
CA ILE A 150 -3.49 18.87 -19.36
C ILE A 150 -3.19 18.87 -20.86
N SER A 151 -3.66 17.91 -21.66
CA SER A 151 -3.48 17.94 -23.13
C SER A 151 -4.41 18.91 -23.84
N GLN A 152 -5.50 19.30 -23.17
CA GLN A 152 -6.53 20.15 -23.74
C GLN A 152 -5.96 21.54 -23.98
N LYS A 153 -6.02 21.98 -25.24
CA LYS A 153 -5.60 23.30 -25.69
C LYS A 153 -6.83 23.99 -26.28
N PRO A 154 -6.97 25.31 -26.12
CA PRO A 154 -7.98 26.00 -26.85
C PRO A 154 -7.68 25.93 -28.35
N GLY A 155 -8.73 25.78 -29.14
CA GLY A 155 -8.66 25.82 -30.58
C GLY A 155 -8.40 27.25 -31.07
N SER A 156 -8.92 27.58 -32.24
CA SER A 156 -8.81 28.94 -32.81
C SER A 156 -9.53 30.01 -31.97
N SER A 157 -10.43 29.64 -31.05
CA SER A 157 -11.07 30.57 -30.11
C SER A 157 -10.23 30.76 -28.84
N ARG A 158 -10.09 32.01 -28.37
CA ARG A 158 -9.29 32.36 -27.18
C ARG A 158 -9.71 31.64 -25.88
N ASN A 159 -10.97 31.20 -25.82
CA ASN A 159 -11.50 30.39 -24.75
C ASN A 159 -12.13 29.13 -25.37
N THR A 160 -11.80 27.97 -24.82
CA THR A 160 -12.56 26.74 -25.01
C THR A 160 -12.87 26.12 -23.66
N TYR A 161 -13.66 25.06 -23.67
CA TYR A 161 -13.82 24.20 -22.53
C TYR A 161 -13.83 22.74 -23.01
N TYR A 162 -13.58 21.83 -22.08
CA TYR A 162 -13.85 20.42 -22.26
C TYR A 162 -14.65 19.91 -21.07
N TYR A 163 -15.24 18.72 -21.21
CA TYR A 163 -15.95 18.08 -20.12
C TYR A 163 -14.98 17.21 -19.32
N CYS A 164 -15.07 17.30 -18.00
CA CYS A 164 -14.28 16.44 -17.11
C CYS A 164 -14.50 14.95 -17.48
N PRO A 165 -13.43 14.18 -17.74
CA PRO A 165 -13.53 12.79 -18.22
C PRO A 165 -14.27 11.82 -17.29
N SER A 166 -14.37 12.14 -15.99
CA SER A 166 -14.98 11.24 -15.00
C SER A 166 -16.39 11.62 -14.57
N CYS A 167 -16.91 12.78 -14.96
CA CYS A 167 -18.21 13.22 -14.47
C CYS A 167 -19.34 12.64 -15.31
N THR A 168 -20.37 12.12 -14.65
CA THR A 168 -21.62 11.72 -15.30
C THR A 168 -22.40 12.91 -15.83
N THR A 169 -22.49 13.96 -15.02
CA THR A 169 -23.00 15.26 -15.46
C THR A 169 -21.86 16.04 -16.11
N PRO A 170 -21.98 16.44 -17.39
CA PRO A 170 -20.91 17.12 -18.12
C PRO A 170 -20.50 18.43 -17.44
N THR A 171 -19.44 18.39 -16.64
CA THR A 171 -18.89 19.57 -15.96
C THR A 171 -17.82 20.19 -16.84
N LYS A 172 -18.04 21.45 -17.24
CA LYS A 172 -17.10 22.21 -18.06
C LYS A 172 -15.89 22.65 -17.25
N ILE A 173 -14.71 22.38 -17.80
CA ILE A 173 -13.43 22.94 -17.36
C ILE A 173 -12.98 23.92 -18.44
N ASP A 174 -12.95 25.20 -18.10
CA ASP A 174 -12.53 26.26 -19.01
C ASP A 174 -11.03 26.19 -19.24
N VAL A 175 -10.62 26.36 -20.49
CA VAL A 175 -9.22 26.40 -20.93
C VAL A 175 -9.01 27.69 -21.72
N SER A 176 -8.08 28.50 -21.25
CA SER A 176 -7.63 29.70 -21.95
C SER A 176 -6.15 29.61 -22.26
N TYR A 177 -5.71 30.41 -23.22
CA TYR A 177 -4.36 30.34 -23.77
C TYR A 177 -3.77 31.72 -23.96
N ILE A 178 -2.53 31.86 -23.51
CA ILE A 178 -1.79 33.10 -23.61
C ILE A 178 -0.51 32.78 -24.36
N ILE A 179 -0.32 33.37 -25.54
CA ILE A 179 0.94 33.26 -26.28
C ILE A 179 1.96 34.14 -25.57
N SER A 180 3.03 33.54 -25.06
CA SER A 180 4.24 34.23 -24.64
C SER A 180 5.39 33.87 -25.60
N THR A 181 6.37 34.76 -25.72
CA THR A 181 7.49 34.69 -26.68
C THR A 181 8.47 33.53 -26.42
N SER A 182 8.41 32.91 -25.25
CA SER A 182 9.34 31.83 -24.82
C SER A 182 8.63 30.53 -24.41
N TYR A 183 7.45 30.63 -23.80
CA TYR A 183 6.65 29.49 -23.35
C TYR A 183 5.18 29.73 -23.62
N THR A 184 4.44 28.65 -23.77
CA THR A 184 3.01 28.73 -24.08
C THR A 184 2.21 28.21 -22.89
N PRO A 185 1.62 29.07 -22.04
CA PRO A 185 0.76 28.61 -20.95
C PRO A 185 -0.69 28.31 -21.39
N SER A 186 -1.21 27.15 -20.96
CA SER A 186 -2.66 26.89 -20.87
C SER A 186 -3.14 27.19 -19.46
N THR A 187 -4.23 27.93 -19.30
CA THR A 187 -4.83 28.24 -17.98
C THR A 187 -6.20 27.58 -17.86
N TYR A 188 -6.38 26.78 -16.82
CA TYR A 188 -7.65 26.17 -16.44
C TYR A 188 -8.26 26.98 -15.30
N SER A 189 -9.48 27.49 -15.42
CA SER A 189 -10.05 28.44 -14.44
C SER A 189 -11.47 28.08 -14.01
N ARG A 190 -11.64 27.74 -12.74
CA ARG A 190 -12.90 27.69 -11.97
C ARG A 190 -12.48 27.42 -10.52
N SER A 191 -13.34 27.68 -9.54
CA SER A 191 -13.11 27.12 -8.20
C SER A 191 -13.50 25.65 -8.23
N PHE A 192 -12.53 24.73 -8.16
CA PHE A 192 -12.79 23.28 -8.13
C PHE A 192 -11.70 22.51 -7.41
N SER A 193 -11.97 21.23 -7.15
CA SER A 193 -11.00 20.29 -6.63
C SER A 193 -10.46 19.43 -7.77
N ILE A 194 -9.21 18.98 -7.65
CA ILE A 194 -8.54 18.12 -8.62
C ILE A 194 -8.24 16.80 -7.96
N THR A 195 -8.76 15.73 -8.54
CA THR A 195 -8.46 14.35 -8.12
C THR A 195 -7.14 13.89 -8.70
N SER A 196 -6.90 14.16 -9.99
CA SER A 196 -5.75 13.64 -10.73
C SER A 196 -5.56 14.41 -12.05
N PHE A 197 -4.43 14.15 -12.70
CA PHE A 197 -4.09 14.75 -13.98
C PHE A 197 -3.87 13.69 -15.06
N LYS A 198 -4.34 13.99 -16.27
CA LYS A 198 -4.04 13.20 -17.48
C LYS A 198 -3.40 14.10 -18.52
N ASN A 199 -2.56 13.51 -19.39
CA ASN A 199 -2.18 14.11 -20.65
C ASN A 199 -2.70 13.16 -21.72
N THR A 200 -3.80 13.53 -22.39
CA THR A 200 -4.63 12.64 -23.21
C THR A 200 -5.18 11.50 -22.36
N ASP A 201 -4.90 10.25 -22.70
CA ASP A 201 -5.34 9.07 -21.95
C ASP A 201 -4.32 8.59 -20.92
N VAL A 202 -3.22 9.33 -20.78
CA VAL A 202 -2.08 8.92 -19.94
C VAL A 202 -2.10 9.63 -18.60
N TRP A 203 -2.26 8.86 -17.52
CA TRP A 203 -2.13 9.35 -16.15
C TRP A 203 -0.75 9.98 -15.88
N GLN A 204 -0.77 11.06 -15.10
CA GLN A 204 0.42 11.81 -14.74
C GLN A 204 0.74 11.58 -13.25
N ALA A 205 1.82 10.85 -12.97
CA ALA A 205 2.27 10.54 -11.61
C ALA A 205 3.02 11.72 -10.99
N GLY A 206 3.09 11.80 -9.66
CA GLY A 206 3.77 12.87 -8.95
C GLY A 206 3.02 14.20 -8.87
N LEU A 207 1.75 14.20 -9.29
CA LEU A 207 0.82 15.29 -9.11
C LEU A 207 -0.23 14.87 -8.07
N PRO A 208 -0.21 15.40 -6.85
CA PRO A 208 -1.16 15.03 -5.81
C PRO A 208 -2.57 15.56 -6.12
N SER A 209 -3.56 15.02 -5.43
CA SER A 209 -4.89 15.65 -5.32
C SER A 209 -4.74 17.09 -4.80
N LEU A 210 -5.59 17.99 -5.27
CA LEU A 210 -5.62 19.38 -4.83
C LEU A 210 -7.07 19.80 -4.50
N ASN A 211 -7.27 20.51 -3.40
CA ASN A 211 -8.58 21.06 -3.02
C ASN A 211 -8.53 22.59 -3.10
N GLY A 212 -9.66 23.22 -3.47
CA GLY A 212 -9.79 24.67 -3.50
C GLY A 212 -8.86 25.33 -4.52
N ILE A 213 -8.77 24.78 -5.73
CA ILE A 213 -7.97 25.34 -6.81
C ILE A 213 -8.75 26.42 -7.54
N GLN A 214 -8.10 27.56 -7.81
CA GLN A 214 -8.65 28.63 -8.62
C GLN A 214 -8.18 28.51 -10.07
N THR A 215 -6.87 28.32 -10.27
CA THR A 215 -6.30 28.14 -11.59
C THR A 215 -5.19 27.09 -11.64
N VAL A 216 -5.11 26.38 -12.76
CA VAL A 216 -3.94 25.57 -13.13
C VAL A 216 -3.32 26.18 -14.38
N LYS A 217 -2.02 26.42 -14.36
CA LYS A 217 -1.25 26.92 -15.49
C LYS A 217 -0.28 25.83 -15.94
N VAL A 218 -0.40 25.37 -17.17
CA VAL A 218 0.50 24.37 -17.76
C VAL A 218 1.39 25.09 -18.76
N TYR A 219 2.69 25.11 -18.51
CA TYR A 219 3.68 25.72 -19.39
C TYR A 219 4.24 24.67 -20.33
N TRP A 220 4.22 24.98 -21.62
CA TRP A 220 4.69 24.09 -22.67
C TRP A 220 5.95 24.63 -23.33
N ASN A 221 6.85 23.73 -23.72
CA ASN A 221 7.98 24.07 -24.57
C ASN A 221 7.54 24.18 -26.05
N ARG A 222 8.47 24.63 -26.92
CA ARG A 222 8.20 24.78 -28.36
C ARG A 222 7.87 23.47 -29.09
N SER A 223 8.30 22.32 -28.56
CA SER A 223 7.97 21.00 -29.11
C SER A 223 6.59 20.48 -28.66
N GLY A 224 5.81 21.28 -27.94
CA GLY A 224 4.47 20.90 -27.48
C GLY A 224 4.49 19.89 -26.34
N THR A 225 5.56 19.83 -25.55
CA THR A 225 5.66 19.03 -24.32
C THR A 225 5.43 19.92 -23.09
N PRO A 226 4.58 19.52 -22.14
CA PRO A 226 4.37 20.31 -20.93
C PRO A 226 5.61 20.12 -20.03
N ILE A 227 6.12 21.19 -19.44
CA ILE A 227 7.38 21.19 -18.67
C ILE A 227 7.20 21.64 -17.22
N LEU A 228 6.21 22.48 -16.95
CA LEU A 228 5.91 23.04 -15.64
C LEU A 228 4.40 23.18 -15.48
N ILE A 229 3.90 22.90 -14.29
CA ILE A 229 2.52 23.14 -13.88
C ILE A 229 2.55 24.04 -12.65
N GLY A 230 1.85 25.17 -12.69
CA GLY A 230 1.61 26.02 -11.54
C GLY A 230 0.14 25.92 -11.14
N ALA A 231 -0.15 25.51 -9.91
CA ALA A 231 -1.49 25.42 -9.37
C ALA A 231 -1.70 26.51 -8.32
N GLN A 232 -2.64 27.42 -8.57
CA GLN A 232 -3.00 28.49 -7.65
C GLN A 232 -4.21 28.07 -6.82
N LEU A 233 -4.02 28.02 -5.51
CA LEU A 233 -5.09 27.75 -4.55
C LEU A 233 -5.95 29.02 -4.35
N GLN A 234 -7.17 28.86 -3.85
CA GLN A 234 -8.11 29.98 -3.57
C GLN A 234 -7.49 31.03 -2.66
N ASP A 235 -6.67 30.61 -1.70
CA ASP A 235 -5.78 31.51 -0.97
C ASP A 235 -4.68 31.98 -1.93
N ARG A 236 -4.86 33.19 -2.49
CA ARG A 236 -4.12 33.69 -3.65
C ARG A 236 -2.59 33.71 -3.48
N TRP A 237 -2.12 33.56 -2.25
CA TRP A 237 -0.71 33.56 -1.87
C TRP A 237 -0.04 32.18 -1.98
N VAL A 238 -0.82 31.10 -2.02
CA VAL A 238 -0.27 29.75 -2.08
C VAL A 238 -0.30 29.22 -3.51
N GLN A 239 0.89 29.07 -4.07
CA GLN A 239 1.09 28.45 -5.37
C GLN A 239 1.93 27.18 -5.19
N LYS A 240 1.48 26.08 -5.82
CA LYS A 240 2.28 24.87 -5.96
C LYS A 240 2.83 24.80 -7.36
N PHE A 241 4.09 24.43 -7.49
CA PHE A 241 4.74 24.23 -8.76
C PHE A 241 5.18 22.79 -8.91
N PHE A 242 4.96 22.24 -10.08
CA PHE A 242 5.35 20.88 -10.43
C PHE A 242 6.13 20.92 -11.71
N ARG A 243 7.33 20.37 -11.72
CA ARG A 243 8.11 20.22 -12.93
C ARG A 243 8.03 18.80 -13.43
N LYS A 244 8.26 18.62 -14.72
CA LYS A 244 8.35 17.30 -15.32
C LYS A 244 9.69 16.62 -14.98
N ASN A 245 9.67 15.30 -14.80
CA ASN A 245 10.86 14.49 -14.60
C ASN A 245 11.52 14.15 -15.96
N ALA A 246 12.85 14.14 -16.02
CA ALA A 246 13.63 13.84 -17.20
C ALA A 246 13.60 12.34 -17.47
N GLY A 247 13.42 11.96 -18.73
CA GLY A 247 13.37 10.56 -19.14
C GLY A 247 12.03 9.86 -18.85
N ASP A 248 11.13 10.47 -18.07
CA ASP A 248 9.77 9.97 -17.89
C ASP A 248 8.73 11.03 -18.25
N VAL A 249 8.14 10.86 -19.44
CA VAL A 249 7.17 11.80 -19.98
C VAL A 249 5.85 11.87 -19.20
N LYS A 250 5.66 11.04 -18.16
CA LYS A 250 4.42 10.86 -17.42
C LYS A 250 4.53 11.19 -15.93
N SER A 251 5.68 11.70 -15.46
CA SER A 251 5.86 11.97 -14.04
C SER A 251 6.32 13.39 -13.73
N TRP A 252 5.95 13.85 -12.53
CA TRP A 252 6.12 15.21 -12.05
C TRP A 252 6.70 15.22 -10.64
N ILE A 253 7.27 16.36 -10.25
CA ILE A 253 7.86 16.56 -8.93
C ILE A 253 7.42 17.92 -8.42
N GLU A 254 6.85 17.98 -7.22
CA GLU A 254 6.54 19.25 -6.55
C GLU A 254 7.85 19.95 -6.16
N VAL A 255 7.97 21.22 -6.54
CA VAL A 255 9.12 22.09 -6.27
C VAL A 255 8.67 23.36 -5.56
N SER A 256 9.57 23.94 -4.77
CA SER A 256 9.30 25.17 -4.03
C SER A 256 9.39 26.42 -4.91
N THR A 257 8.62 27.46 -4.57
CA THR A 257 8.70 28.78 -5.21
C THR A 257 10.02 29.48 -4.90
N GLY A 258 10.57 30.22 -5.86
CA GLY A 258 11.81 31.02 -5.67
C GLY A 258 13.07 30.48 -6.35
N GLN A 259 12.96 29.42 -7.16
CA GLN A 259 14.07 29.02 -8.03
C GLN A 259 14.09 29.92 -9.27
N ASN A 260 15.21 30.63 -9.47
CA ASN A 260 15.46 31.42 -10.69
C ASN A 260 15.69 30.52 -11.92
N ASP A 261 16.14 29.28 -11.68
CA ASP A 261 16.38 28.30 -12.72
C ASP A 261 15.23 27.28 -12.77
N LEU A 262 14.65 27.11 -13.96
CA LEU A 262 13.81 25.95 -14.24
C LEU A 262 14.66 24.70 -14.01
N PRO A 263 14.25 23.76 -13.15
CA PRO A 263 15.13 22.65 -12.86
C PRO A 263 15.32 21.82 -14.14
N ASN A 264 16.55 21.35 -14.36
CA ASN A 264 17.05 20.72 -15.59
C ASN A 264 16.35 19.40 -16.00
N GLY A 265 15.20 19.08 -15.39
CA GLY A 265 14.44 17.86 -15.59
C GLY A 265 14.94 16.70 -14.75
N GLN A 266 16.18 16.65 -14.27
CA GLN A 266 16.77 15.43 -13.69
C GLN A 266 15.88 14.76 -12.62
N THR A 267 15.89 13.42 -12.64
CA THR A 267 15.29 12.60 -11.59
C THR A 267 15.96 12.95 -10.27
N PRO A 268 15.18 13.37 -9.25
CA PRO A 268 15.74 13.85 -8.00
C PRO A 268 16.42 12.69 -7.30
N GLN A 269 17.60 12.98 -6.76
CA GLN A 269 18.25 12.15 -5.77
C GLN A 269 17.85 12.71 -4.40
N ILE A 270 17.28 11.87 -3.54
CA ILE A 270 16.81 12.29 -2.21
C ILE A 270 17.43 11.43 -1.11
N THR A 271 17.38 11.95 0.12
CA THR A 271 17.75 11.30 1.37
C THR A 271 16.54 11.25 2.31
N PRO A 272 15.66 10.24 2.18
CA PRO A 272 14.45 10.14 2.99
C PRO A 272 14.78 10.03 4.49
N ASP A 273 14.03 10.76 5.31
CA ASP A 273 14.07 10.65 6.78
C ASP A 273 12.90 9.80 7.28
N LEU A 274 13.21 8.58 7.72
CA LEU A 274 12.21 7.59 8.14
C LEU A 274 11.52 7.92 9.47
N TYR A 275 12.04 8.91 10.22
CA TYR A 275 11.41 9.37 11.46
C TYR A 275 10.19 10.29 11.23
N LYS A 276 9.96 10.72 9.98
CA LYS A 276 8.84 11.62 9.67
C LYS A 276 7.51 10.88 9.81
N PRO A 277 6.53 11.43 10.56
CA PRO A 277 5.27 10.74 10.82
C PRO A 277 4.32 10.71 9.61
N SER A 278 3.22 9.97 9.73
CA SER A 278 2.15 9.96 8.71
C SER A 278 1.61 11.35 8.42
N GLY A 279 1.14 11.56 7.19
CA GLY A 279 0.37 12.74 6.83
C GLY A 279 1.20 14.03 6.77
N VAL A 280 2.51 13.95 7.01
CA VAL A 280 3.41 15.09 6.81
C VAL A 280 4.00 15.09 5.42
N THR A 281 4.19 16.29 4.89
CA THR A 281 5.08 16.55 3.78
C THR A 281 6.31 17.25 4.33
N TYR A 282 7.51 16.81 3.95
CA TYR A 282 8.76 17.46 4.30
C TYR A 282 9.61 17.69 3.06
N THR A 283 10.69 18.48 3.20
CA THR A 283 11.58 18.81 2.09
C THR A 283 12.94 18.16 2.29
N ASP A 284 13.48 17.61 1.20
CA ASP A 284 14.89 17.33 1.06
C ASP A 284 15.47 18.22 -0.04
N GLY A 285 16.23 19.24 0.37
CA GLY A 285 16.54 20.39 -0.47
C GLY A 285 15.26 21.08 -0.97
N VAL A 286 15.01 21.01 -2.28
CA VAL A 286 13.85 21.63 -2.95
C VAL A 286 12.73 20.64 -3.27
N VAL A 287 12.96 19.35 -3.02
CA VAL A 287 12.03 18.26 -3.35
C VAL A 287 11.12 18.01 -2.16
N LYS A 288 9.81 18.03 -2.38
CA LYS A 288 8.84 17.67 -1.36
C LYS A 288 8.56 16.16 -1.36
N ILE A 289 8.70 15.56 -0.19
CA ILE A 289 8.48 14.14 0.08
C ILE A 289 7.22 14.00 0.94
N THR A 290 6.30 13.16 0.50
CA THR A 290 5.07 12.84 1.22
C THR A 290 5.26 11.55 2.00
N VAL A 291 4.81 11.54 3.25
CA VAL A 291 4.79 10.34 4.09
C VAL A 291 3.38 9.82 4.26
N ARG A 292 3.19 8.54 3.97
CA ARG A 292 1.93 7.82 4.13
C ARG A 292 2.14 6.69 5.11
N ASN A 293 1.42 6.70 6.22
CA ASN A 293 1.36 5.56 7.12
C ASN A 293 0.18 4.66 6.77
N SER A 294 0.31 3.39 7.13
CA SER A 294 -0.78 2.41 7.10
C SER A 294 -0.58 1.49 8.29
N HIS A 295 -1.61 1.33 9.13
CA HIS A 295 -1.61 0.28 10.14
C HIS A 295 -1.90 -1.07 9.45
N ILE A 296 -0.89 -1.95 9.41
CA ILE A 296 -0.98 -3.22 8.67
C ILE A 296 -1.44 -4.39 9.56
N GLY A 297 -1.95 -4.08 10.77
CA GLY A 297 -2.48 -5.04 11.74
C GLY A 297 -1.47 -5.46 12.80
N ASN A 298 -1.96 -6.01 13.92
CA ASN A 298 -1.15 -6.56 15.02
C ASN A 298 -0.05 -5.61 15.56
N GLY A 299 -0.32 -4.31 15.58
CA GLY A 299 0.63 -3.29 16.03
C GLY A 299 1.75 -2.97 15.05
N TYR A 300 1.70 -3.48 13.82
CA TYR A 300 2.69 -3.16 12.80
C TYR A 300 2.24 -1.96 11.95
N TYR A 301 3.21 -1.14 11.57
CA TYR A 301 3.00 0.06 10.77
C TYR A 301 3.94 0.10 9.59
N ARG A 302 3.46 0.68 8.48
CA ARG A 302 4.27 0.97 7.29
C ARG A 302 4.26 2.47 7.02
N CYS A 303 5.40 3.13 7.19
CA CYS A 303 5.61 4.52 6.76
C CYS A 303 6.26 4.55 5.39
N GLN A 304 5.50 4.91 4.36
CA GLN A 304 5.92 5.00 2.97
C GLN A 304 6.23 6.45 2.59
N HIS A 305 7.48 6.69 2.19
CA HIS A 305 7.99 7.95 1.65
C HIS A 305 7.96 7.89 0.12
N SER A 306 7.28 8.85 -0.51
CA SER A 306 7.22 8.93 -1.97
C SER A 306 7.11 10.38 -2.46
N LEU A 307 7.32 10.59 -3.76
CA LEU A 307 7.03 11.86 -4.43
C LEU A 307 5.64 11.82 -5.09
N CYS A 308 4.65 11.26 -4.40
CA CYS A 308 3.29 11.06 -4.92
C CYS A 308 3.24 10.26 -6.24
N GLY A 309 4.09 9.23 -6.36
CA GLY A 309 4.26 8.43 -7.59
C GLY A 309 5.28 8.99 -8.57
N GLY A 310 5.84 10.17 -8.30
CA GLY A 310 7.01 10.66 -9.01
C GLY A 310 8.24 9.78 -8.73
N PRO A 311 9.03 9.40 -9.75
CA PRO A 311 10.21 8.59 -9.55
C PRO A 311 11.37 9.39 -8.96
N PHE A 312 12.21 8.74 -8.17
CA PHE A 312 13.42 9.32 -7.58
C PHE A 312 14.53 8.27 -7.42
N THR A 313 15.73 8.71 -7.05
CA THR A 313 16.82 7.83 -6.61
C THR A 313 17.18 8.14 -5.15
N VAL A 314 17.84 7.21 -4.47
CA VAL A 314 18.16 7.35 -3.04
C VAL A 314 19.66 7.26 -2.85
N GLU A 315 20.26 8.38 -2.43
CA GLU A 315 21.68 8.40 -2.09
C GLU A 315 21.94 7.67 -0.77
N SER A 316 21.13 8.00 0.23
CA SER A 316 21.16 7.40 1.55
C SER A 316 19.76 7.48 2.16
N VAL A 317 19.52 6.74 3.22
CA VAL A 317 18.32 6.88 4.04
C VAL A 317 18.78 7.29 5.43
N LYS A 318 18.00 8.14 6.11
CA LYS A 318 18.30 8.57 7.48
C LYS A 318 17.10 8.34 8.40
N HIS A 319 17.35 8.35 9.70
CA HIS A 319 16.33 8.31 10.74
C HIS A 319 16.68 9.36 11.79
N ASN A 320 15.81 10.36 11.95
CA ASN A 320 16.03 11.50 12.85
C ASN A 320 17.38 12.17 12.60
N ASN A 321 17.67 12.44 11.32
CA ASN A 321 18.95 12.96 10.80
C ASN A 321 20.18 12.05 10.91
N ALA A 322 20.11 10.89 11.57
CA ALA A 322 21.21 9.93 11.60
C ALA A 322 21.17 9.04 10.35
N PRO A 323 22.27 8.92 9.57
CA PRO A 323 22.29 8.09 8.38
C PRO A 323 22.15 6.60 8.73
N LEU A 324 21.32 5.89 7.97
CA LEU A 324 21.22 4.43 7.98
C LEU A 324 22.18 3.87 6.93
N THR A 325 23.33 3.39 7.40
CA THR A 325 24.37 2.79 6.56
C THR A 325 23.84 1.59 5.79
N GLY A 326 24.26 1.48 4.52
CA GLY A 326 23.91 0.36 3.64
C GLY A 326 22.62 0.52 2.85
N VAL A 327 21.76 1.50 3.17
CA VAL A 327 20.51 1.74 2.41
C VAL A 327 20.71 2.84 1.38
N SER A 328 21.05 2.44 0.16
CA SER A 328 21.16 3.32 -1.00
C SER A 328 20.73 2.59 -2.27
N SER A 329 20.33 3.33 -3.30
CA SER A 329 20.02 2.75 -4.60
C SER A 329 20.17 3.76 -5.73
N ARG A 330 20.95 3.39 -6.75
CA ARG A 330 21.02 4.11 -8.03
C ARG A 330 19.83 3.80 -8.93
N ASP A 331 19.07 2.74 -8.64
CA ASP A 331 17.85 2.43 -9.38
C ASP A 331 16.78 3.48 -9.10
N THR A 332 15.96 3.75 -10.11
CA THR A 332 14.78 4.60 -9.97
C THR A 332 13.73 3.90 -9.11
N LEU A 333 13.23 4.60 -8.10
CA LEU A 333 12.27 4.10 -7.11
C LEU A 333 10.94 4.86 -7.20
N ASP A 334 9.86 4.15 -6.84
CA ASP A 334 8.53 4.74 -6.62
C ASP A 334 8.34 5.15 -5.15
N SER A 335 8.94 4.42 -4.21
CA SER A 335 8.85 4.72 -2.78
C SER A 335 9.94 4.04 -1.94
N VAL A 336 10.14 4.58 -0.73
CA VAL A 336 10.88 3.96 0.37
C VAL A 336 9.91 3.72 1.52
N SER A 337 9.78 2.48 1.99
CA SER A 337 8.89 2.13 3.11
C SER A 337 9.70 1.68 4.31
N ALA A 338 9.36 2.17 5.50
CA ALA A 338 9.87 1.68 6.77
C ALA A 338 8.75 0.95 7.51
N TYR A 339 9.06 -0.24 8.02
CA TYR A 339 8.13 -1.05 8.80
C TYR A 339 8.51 -0.99 10.27
N TYR A 340 7.55 -0.68 11.12
CA TYR A 340 7.73 -0.51 12.57
C TYR A 340 6.87 -1.48 13.36
N PHE A 341 7.34 -1.86 14.55
CA PHE A 341 6.51 -2.45 15.60
C PHE A 341 6.10 -1.37 16.60
N GLY A 342 4.81 -1.22 16.84
CA GLY A 342 4.23 -0.15 17.64
C GLY A 342 4.12 1.19 16.90
N SER A 343 3.38 2.12 17.48
CA SER A 343 3.11 3.44 16.92
C SER A 343 4.28 4.43 17.07
N ASP A 344 5.25 4.12 17.93
CA ASP A 344 6.48 4.90 18.09
C ASP A 344 7.46 4.63 16.94
N LEU A 345 7.73 5.66 16.15
CA LEU A 345 8.65 5.63 15.01
C LEU A 345 10.12 5.69 15.43
N SER A 346 10.47 5.21 16.62
CA SER A 346 11.85 5.17 17.08
C SER A 346 12.69 4.18 16.26
N LEU A 347 14.00 4.42 16.22
CA LEU A 347 14.95 3.58 15.49
C LEU A 347 15.00 2.14 16.01
N ASP A 348 14.62 1.91 17.27
CA ASP A 348 14.58 0.57 17.85
C ASP A 348 13.39 -0.25 17.39
N ASN A 349 12.32 0.42 16.97
CA ASN A 349 11.12 -0.21 16.46
C ASN A 349 11.17 -0.50 14.97
N ILE A 350 12.19 -0.01 14.24
CA ILE A 350 12.31 -0.29 12.80
C ILE A 350 12.70 -1.77 12.57
N LEU A 351 11.88 -2.47 11.80
CA LEU A 351 12.07 -3.89 11.50
C LEU A 351 12.74 -4.06 10.13
N LEU A 352 12.27 -3.29 9.15
CA LEU A 352 12.57 -3.47 7.74
C LEU A 352 12.48 -2.14 7.01
N VAL A 353 13.41 -1.92 6.08
CA VAL A 353 13.31 -0.87 5.06
C VAL A 353 13.14 -1.55 3.71
N GLU A 354 12.13 -1.12 2.95
CA GLU A 354 11.82 -1.57 1.61
C GLU A 354 12.07 -0.43 0.61
N LEU A 355 12.81 -0.70 -0.47
CA LEU A 355 12.91 0.16 -1.63
C LEU A 355 12.06 -0.44 -2.75
N ARG A 356 10.98 0.23 -3.14
CA ARG A 356 10.12 -0.19 -4.26
C ARG A 356 10.65 0.42 -5.55
N LEU A 357 11.15 -0.41 -6.45
CA LEU A 357 11.66 0.04 -7.75
C LEU A 357 10.50 0.53 -8.63
N LYS A 358 10.83 1.42 -9.57
CA LYS A 358 9.89 1.98 -10.53
C LYS A 358 9.12 0.90 -11.28
N GLY A 359 7.80 1.05 -11.34
CA GLY A 359 6.88 0.06 -11.92
C GLY A 359 6.33 -0.92 -10.90
N GLY A 360 6.83 -0.85 -9.66
CA GLY A 360 6.16 -1.36 -8.47
C GLY A 360 6.09 -2.87 -8.30
N THR A 361 6.79 -3.65 -9.14
CA THR A 361 6.82 -5.13 -9.09
C THR A 361 8.12 -5.69 -8.50
N THR A 362 9.15 -4.85 -8.34
CA THR A 362 10.46 -5.27 -7.82
C THR A 362 10.78 -4.47 -6.55
N PHE A 363 11.31 -5.16 -5.55
CA PHE A 363 11.58 -4.61 -4.23
C PHE A 363 13.00 -4.98 -3.79
N LYS A 364 13.65 -4.10 -3.01
CA LYS A 364 14.85 -4.41 -2.24
C LYS A 364 14.55 -4.23 -0.76
N TYR A 365 15.12 -5.11 0.06
CA TYR A 365 14.81 -5.19 1.48
C TYR A 365 16.09 -5.10 2.31
N PHE A 366 16.02 -4.33 3.38
CA PHE A 366 17.13 -4.06 4.29
C PHE A 366 16.64 -4.23 5.74
N CYS A 367 17.27 -5.11 6.51
CA CYS A 367 16.86 -5.40 7.89
C CYS A 367 17.96 -5.12 8.91
N LYS A 368 17.57 -4.77 10.15
CA LYS A 368 18.49 -4.44 11.25
C LYS A 368 19.33 -5.66 11.59
N THR A 369 20.65 -5.50 11.64
CA THR A 369 21.53 -6.55 12.15
C THR A 369 21.43 -6.63 13.68
N ALA A 370 21.69 -7.80 14.26
CA ALA A 370 21.64 -8.01 15.71
C ALA A 370 22.59 -7.09 16.52
N LYS A 371 23.54 -6.41 15.87
CA LYS A 371 24.45 -5.43 16.48
C LYS A 371 23.95 -3.97 16.39
N GLY A 372 22.71 -3.75 15.94
CA GLY A 372 21.98 -2.50 16.15
C GLY A 372 22.25 -1.34 15.19
N GLU A 373 23.40 -1.32 14.50
CA GLU A 373 23.83 -0.08 13.80
C GLU A 373 23.80 -0.14 12.26
N ASN A 374 23.77 -1.32 11.64
CA ASN A 374 23.85 -1.44 10.18
C ASN A 374 22.67 -2.23 9.59
N LEU A 375 22.16 -1.75 8.45
CA LEU A 375 21.20 -2.46 7.60
C LEU A 375 21.96 -3.13 6.44
N LEU A 376 21.77 -4.44 6.24
CA LEU A 376 22.44 -5.19 5.16
C LEU A 376 21.52 -5.38 3.96
N ASP A 377 22.02 -5.13 2.74
CA ASP A 377 21.39 -5.58 1.49
C ASP A 377 21.51 -7.11 1.41
N LYS A 378 20.40 -7.83 1.60
CA LYS A 378 20.40 -9.29 1.58
C LYS A 378 20.02 -9.90 0.22
N LEU A 379 19.68 -9.09 -0.80
CA LEU A 379 19.19 -9.62 -2.08
C LEU A 379 20.16 -9.44 -3.26
N GLY A 380 21.07 -8.46 -3.21
CA GLY A 380 22.00 -8.16 -4.31
C GLY A 380 22.94 -9.31 -4.73
N GLU A 381 23.29 -10.21 -3.81
CA GLU A 381 24.22 -11.33 -4.07
C GLU A 381 23.58 -12.53 -4.79
N LEU A 382 22.26 -12.52 -5.04
CA LEU A 382 21.49 -13.72 -5.38
C LEU A 382 21.14 -13.88 -6.87
N LYS A 383 21.53 -12.95 -7.74
CA LYS A 383 21.14 -12.97 -9.17
C LYS A 383 21.98 -13.88 -10.08
N ASN A 384 23.05 -14.53 -9.58
CA ASN A 384 24.04 -15.24 -10.42
C ASN A 384 24.12 -16.77 -10.23
N ILE A 385 23.10 -17.43 -9.66
CA ILE A 385 23.18 -18.87 -9.34
C ILE A 385 22.30 -19.71 -10.29
N GLN A 386 22.89 -20.74 -10.92
CA GLN A 386 22.16 -21.76 -11.70
C GLN A 386 21.70 -22.92 -10.80
N PHE A 387 20.47 -23.38 -11.00
CA PHE A 387 19.73 -24.29 -10.09
C PHE A 387 19.65 -25.75 -10.59
N PRO A 388 19.71 -26.77 -9.71
CA PRO A 388 19.28 -28.15 -10.00
C PRO A 388 17.79 -28.39 -9.70
N ALA A 389 17.20 -29.44 -10.29
CA ALA A 389 15.76 -29.76 -10.18
C ALA A 389 15.30 -30.24 -8.78
N SER A 390 14.06 -29.90 -8.41
CA SER A 390 13.45 -30.18 -7.09
C SER A 390 13.19 -31.68 -6.82
N PRO A 391 13.31 -32.18 -5.56
CA PRO A 391 12.99 -33.57 -5.22
C PRO A 391 11.47 -33.88 -5.21
N PRO A 392 11.05 -35.13 -5.49
CA PRO A 392 9.64 -35.48 -5.74
C PRO A 392 8.67 -35.49 -4.54
N ASP A 393 9.14 -35.55 -3.29
CA ASP A 393 8.32 -35.89 -2.10
C ASP A 393 7.67 -34.68 -1.38
N ILE A 394 8.21 -33.47 -1.56
CA ILE A 394 7.73 -32.28 -0.85
C ILE A 394 6.29 -31.90 -1.22
N GLY A 395 5.89 -32.11 -2.48
CA GLY A 395 4.53 -31.79 -2.95
C GLY A 395 3.43 -32.61 -2.27
N GLN A 396 3.71 -33.86 -1.88
CA GLN A 396 2.71 -34.77 -1.29
C GLN A 396 2.40 -34.43 0.17
N LYS A 397 3.41 -34.04 0.95
CA LYS A 397 3.25 -33.64 2.37
C LYS A 397 2.40 -32.38 2.52
N ILE A 398 2.51 -31.45 1.57
CA ILE A 398 1.74 -30.20 1.53
C ILE A 398 0.29 -30.44 1.12
N LEU A 399 0.05 -31.33 0.14
CA LEU A 399 -1.30 -31.77 -0.21
C LEU A 399 -2.01 -32.45 0.96
N GLY A 400 -1.28 -33.17 1.82
CA GLY A 400 -1.79 -33.71 3.08
C GLY A 400 -2.24 -32.61 4.04
N PHE A 401 -1.36 -31.64 4.33
CA PHE A 401 -1.68 -30.51 5.21
C PHE A 401 -2.92 -29.72 4.75
N ILE A 402 -3.06 -29.45 3.45
CA ILE A 402 -4.22 -28.73 2.90
C ILE A 402 -5.49 -29.60 2.99
N ARG A 403 -5.39 -30.91 2.75
CA ARG A 403 -6.52 -31.85 2.88
C ARG A 403 -7.04 -31.91 4.32
N ASP A 404 -6.13 -31.87 5.29
CA ASP A 404 -6.44 -31.94 6.72
C ASP A 404 -7.08 -30.63 7.25
N HIS A 405 -6.90 -29.51 6.54
CA HIS A 405 -7.50 -28.21 6.87
C HIS A 405 -8.61 -27.78 5.89
N HIS A 406 -8.96 -28.64 4.92
CA HIS A 406 -9.96 -28.37 3.88
C HIS A 406 -11.37 -28.14 4.45
N GLY A 407 -11.69 -28.68 5.63
CA GLY A 407 -12.95 -28.43 6.34
C GLY A 407 -13.17 -26.97 6.75
N GLN A 408 -12.11 -26.15 6.80
CA GLN A 408 -12.20 -24.70 7.05
C GLN A 408 -12.28 -23.87 5.75
N ILE A 409 -12.10 -24.49 4.57
CA ILE A 409 -11.96 -23.80 3.27
C ILE A 409 -13.09 -24.16 2.29
N ALA A 410 -13.86 -25.23 2.54
CA ALA A 410 -14.87 -25.77 1.63
C ALA A 410 -16.23 -25.01 1.62
N GLY A 411 -16.20 -23.67 1.57
CA GLY A 411 -17.41 -22.84 1.50
C GLY A 411 -17.78 -22.31 0.10
N LEU A 412 -16.99 -22.56 -0.95
CA LEU A 412 -17.21 -21.97 -2.28
C LEU A 412 -17.00 -23.00 -3.40
N GLY A 413 -18.09 -23.35 -4.09
CA GLY A 413 -18.12 -24.38 -5.13
C GLY A 413 -17.51 -23.96 -6.47
N GLY A 414 -17.13 -24.98 -7.25
CA GLY A 414 -16.90 -24.91 -8.70
C GLY A 414 -15.46 -25.21 -9.14
N LEU A 415 -15.31 -26.18 -10.06
CA LEU A 415 -14.04 -26.66 -10.64
C LEU A 415 -13.09 -25.56 -11.17
N ALA A 416 -13.60 -24.36 -11.49
CA ALA A 416 -12.80 -23.22 -11.95
C ALA A 416 -11.90 -22.61 -10.83
N ALA A 417 -12.29 -22.76 -9.56
CA ALA A 417 -11.49 -22.30 -8.42
C ALA A 417 -10.18 -23.09 -8.26
N VAL A 418 -10.14 -24.34 -8.70
CA VAL A 418 -8.96 -25.22 -8.57
C VAL A 418 -7.80 -24.70 -9.41
N GLY A 419 -8.06 -24.20 -10.62
CA GLY A 419 -7.02 -23.63 -11.49
C GLY A 419 -6.37 -22.37 -10.92
N THR A 420 -7.19 -21.47 -10.37
CA THR A 420 -6.73 -20.23 -9.74
C THR A 420 -5.98 -20.49 -8.44
N VAL A 421 -6.46 -21.44 -7.62
CA VAL A 421 -5.77 -21.88 -6.40
C VAL A 421 -4.42 -22.52 -6.73
N ILE A 422 -4.33 -23.36 -7.78
CA ILE A 422 -3.05 -23.96 -8.21
C ILE A 422 -2.07 -22.90 -8.76
N GLY A 423 -2.56 -21.92 -9.52
CA GLY A 423 -1.72 -20.82 -10.03
C GLY A 423 -1.16 -19.94 -8.91
N LEU A 424 -1.99 -19.63 -7.91
CA LEU A 424 -1.60 -18.86 -6.72
C LEU A 424 -0.66 -19.67 -5.82
N LEU A 425 -0.88 -20.98 -5.66
CA LEU A 425 0.05 -21.86 -4.97
C LEU A 425 1.40 -21.86 -5.67
N LYS A 426 1.47 -21.98 -7.00
CA LYS A 426 2.74 -21.90 -7.73
C LYS A 426 3.46 -20.57 -7.54
N LYS A 427 2.72 -19.45 -7.50
CA LYS A 427 3.30 -18.11 -7.25
C LYS A 427 3.80 -17.98 -5.81
N PHE A 428 2.98 -18.33 -4.83
CA PHE A 428 3.31 -18.33 -3.41
C PHE A 428 4.52 -19.22 -3.10
N TRP A 429 4.57 -20.43 -3.68
CA TRP A 429 5.71 -21.34 -3.56
C TRP A 429 6.92 -20.89 -4.37
N GLY A 430 6.74 -20.23 -5.51
CA GLY A 430 7.84 -19.56 -6.21
C GLY A 430 8.52 -18.54 -5.31
N THR A 431 7.74 -17.71 -4.62
CA THR A 431 8.23 -16.71 -3.66
C THR A 431 8.87 -17.35 -2.43
N ILE A 432 8.19 -18.31 -1.79
CA ILE A 432 8.74 -19.03 -0.62
C ILE A 432 9.99 -19.83 -0.98
N ALA A 433 9.98 -20.61 -2.07
CA ALA A 433 11.13 -21.40 -2.48
C ALA A 433 12.31 -20.51 -2.86
N THR A 434 12.08 -19.39 -3.56
CA THR A 434 13.13 -18.40 -3.84
C THR A 434 13.69 -17.89 -2.52
N ILE A 435 12.86 -17.36 -1.62
CA ILE A 435 13.31 -16.80 -0.33
C ILE A 435 14.04 -17.85 0.53
N LEU A 436 13.50 -19.07 0.65
CA LEU A 436 14.03 -20.15 1.46
C LEU A 436 15.36 -20.70 0.92
N ILE A 437 15.52 -20.79 -0.40
CA ILE A 437 16.67 -21.43 -1.03
C ILE A 437 17.79 -20.42 -1.30
N THR A 438 17.46 -19.16 -1.62
CA THR A 438 18.48 -18.17 -1.97
C THR A 438 18.99 -17.37 -0.77
N SER A 439 18.24 -17.20 0.34
CA SER A 439 18.64 -16.27 1.43
C SER A 439 19.00 -16.93 2.77
N VAL A 440 18.71 -18.23 2.95
CA VAL A 440 18.62 -18.78 4.31
C VAL A 440 19.88 -19.49 4.78
N PHE A 441 20.55 -20.23 3.91
CA PHE A 441 21.77 -20.95 4.26
C PHE A 441 22.72 -20.99 3.06
N ASP A 442 23.98 -20.61 3.25
CA ASP A 442 25.03 -20.53 2.23
C ASP A 442 25.29 -21.89 1.55
N ASN A 443 24.42 -22.30 0.62
CA ASN A 443 24.42 -23.61 -0.05
C ASN A 443 24.38 -24.83 0.89
N ASP A 444 23.94 -24.67 2.14
CA ASP A 444 23.84 -25.77 3.07
C ASP A 444 22.57 -26.61 2.82
N LYS A 445 22.65 -27.90 3.14
CA LYS A 445 21.54 -28.85 2.95
C LYS A 445 20.41 -28.53 3.93
N ILE A 446 19.23 -28.19 3.41
CA ILE A 446 18.02 -28.05 4.23
C ILE A 446 17.58 -29.42 4.73
N VAL A 447 17.45 -29.57 6.05
CA VAL A 447 16.95 -30.81 6.69
C VAL A 447 15.46 -30.75 6.97
N LYS A 448 14.92 -29.57 7.26
CA LYS A 448 13.50 -29.40 7.57
C LYS A 448 12.99 -28.00 7.23
N VAL A 449 11.74 -27.93 6.76
CA VAL A 449 10.96 -26.70 6.66
C VAL A 449 9.60 -27.02 7.26
N GLU A 450 9.14 -26.24 8.24
CA GLU A 450 7.90 -26.55 8.96
C GLU A 450 7.20 -25.28 9.45
N PHE A 451 5.91 -25.16 9.14
CA PHE A 451 5.04 -24.14 9.70
C PHE A 451 4.62 -24.54 11.12
N HIS A 452 4.57 -23.56 12.01
CA HIS A 452 3.96 -23.75 13.31
C HIS A 452 2.45 -23.97 13.13
N LYS A 453 1.88 -24.93 13.87
CA LYS A 453 0.48 -25.37 13.65
C LYS A 453 -0.57 -24.30 13.96
N LYS A 454 -0.27 -23.37 14.86
CA LYS A 454 -1.21 -22.33 15.32
C LYS A 454 -0.73 -20.89 15.16
N LEU A 455 0.57 -20.70 14.95
CA LEU A 455 1.20 -19.38 15.00
C LEU A 455 1.71 -19.06 13.60
N PRO A 456 1.78 -17.78 13.21
CA PRO A 456 2.31 -17.34 11.92
C PRO A 456 3.84 -17.46 11.90
N LEU A 457 4.36 -18.66 12.16
CA LEU A 457 5.79 -18.95 12.26
C LEU A 457 6.17 -20.06 11.28
N LEU A 458 7.36 -19.93 10.70
CA LEU A 458 7.98 -20.90 9.82
C LEU A 458 9.40 -21.15 10.33
N LEU A 459 9.77 -22.41 10.54
CA LEU A 459 11.16 -22.79 10.74
C LEU A 459 11.75 -23.29 9.43
N VAL A 460 13.04 -23.02 9.28
CA VAL A 460 13.89 -23.59 8.23
C VAL A 460 15.14 -24.08 8.93
N ALA A 461 15.42 -25.37 8.88
CA ALA A 461 16.56 -25.99 9.55
C ALA A 461 17.56 -26.50 8.51
N SER A 462 18.83 -26.24 8.75
CA SER A 462 19.95 -26.60 7.89
C SER A 462 20.86 -27.63 8.55
N HIS A 463 21.53 -28.45 7.74
CA HIS A 463 22.35 -29.54 8.21
C HIS A 463 23.56 -29.08 9.05
N SER A 464 24.09 -27.88 8.80
CA SER A 464 25.21 -27.25 9.52
C SER A 464 24.89 -26.86 10.96
N GLY A 465 23.64 -26.98 11.39
CA GLY A 465 23.27 -26.67 12.77
C GLY A 465 22.56 -25.33 12.93
N THR A 466 22.09 -24.68 11.86
CA THR A 466 21.33 -23.43 11.98
C THR A 466 19.84 -23.67 11.72
N VAL A 467 18.98 -23.21 12.63
CA VAL A 467 17.53 -23.09 12.43
C VAL A 467 17.15 -21.62 12.37
N ARG A 468 16.60 -21.18 11.23
CA ARG A 468 16.03 -19.85 11.09
C ARG A 468 14.54 -19.89 11.37
N CYS A 469 14.10 -19.08 12.32
CA CYS A 469 12.70 -18.83 12.61
C CYS A 469 12.24 -17.57 11.86
N LEU A 470 11.14 -17.66 11.15
CA LEU A 470 10.54 -16.61 10.34
C LEU A 470 9.11 -16.38 10.82
N HIS A 471 8.66 -15.13 10.83
CA HIS A 471 7.25 -14.81 10.86
C HIS A 471 6.73 -14.85 9.43
N VAL A 472 5.58 -15.48 9.21
CA VAL A 472 4.92 -15.56 7.91
C VAL A 472 3.48 -15.15 8.07
N SER A 473 3.13 -14.01 7.47
CA SER A 473 1.75 -13.56 7.35
C SER A 473 1.31 -13.76 5.91
N VAL A 474 0.28 -14.60 5.75
CA VAL A 474 -0.38 -14.81 4.45
C VAL A 474 -1.62 -13.94 4.45
N PRO A 475 -1.67 -12.87 3.62
CA PRO A 475 -2.87 -12.05 3.54
C PRO A 475 -4.04 -12.88 3.02
N GLU A 476 -5.25 -12.64 3.56
CA GLU A 476 -6.48 -13.29 3.08
C GLU A 476 -6.75 -12.94 1.60
N ASP A 477 -6.32 -11.75 1.18
CA ASP A 477 -6.30 -11.33 -0.21
C ASP A 477 -5.12 -11.98 -0.94
N LEU A 478 -5.42 -13.06 -1.66
CA LEU A 478 -4.42 -13.83 -2.43
C LEU A 478 -3.79 -13.04 -3.59
N SER A 479 -4.26 -11.83 -3.90
CA SER A 479 -3.59 -10.94 -4.85
C SER A 479 -2.36 -10.24 -4.25
N LYS A 480 -2.29 -10.16 -2.92
CA LYS A 480 -1.14 -9.62 -2.18
C LYS A 480 -0.08 -10.70 -1.96
N ASP A 481 1.18 -10.32 -2.09
CA ASP A 481 2.28 -11.23 -1.80
C ASP A 481 2.39 -11.48 -0.27
N PRO A 482 2.79 -12.68 0.17
CA PRO A 482 2.94 -12.97 1.58
C PRO A 482 4.08 -12.18 2.22
N LEU A 483 3.87 -11.73 3.45
CA LEU A 483 4.89 -11.07 4.24
C LEU A 483 5.71 -12.12 5.00
N ILE A 484 7.01 -12.17 4.74
CA ILE A 484 7.94 -13.09 5.39
C ILE A 484 9.02 -12.26 6.08
N VAL A 485 9.07 -12.33 7.41
CA VAL A 485 9.99 -11.53 8.23
C VAL A 485 10.92 -12.46 9.00
N PRO A 486 12.25 -12.36 8.83
CA PRO A 486 13.18 -13.11 9.67
C PRO A 486 13.10 -12.68 11.13
N LEU A 487 12.94 -13.64 12.05
CA LEU A 487 12.89 -13.37 13.48
C LEU A 487 14.24 -13.64 14.15
N ARG A 488 14.73 -14.88 14.06
CA ARG A 488 15.91 -15.32 14.80
C ARG A 488 16.61 -16.51 14.15
N ASP A 489 17.93 -16.53 14.26
CA ASP A 489 18.75 -17.70 13.94
C ASP A 489 19.17 -18.41 15.24
N LEU A 490 18.80 -19.67 15.35
CA LEU A 490 19.19 -20.58 16.43
C LEU A 490 20.33 -21.45 15.92
N LYS A 491 21.49 -21.36 16.55
CA LYS A 491 22.70 -22.06 16.12
C LYS A 491 23.10 -23.14 17.11
N THR A 492 23.36 -24.32 16.61
CA THR A 492 23.96 -25.43 17.34
C THR A 492 25.34 -25.72 16.74
N LYS A 493 26.26 -26.23 17.57
CA LYS A 493 27.59 -26.65 17.09
C LYS A 493 27.55 -27.99 16.35
N GLU A 494 26.46 -28.73 16.50
CA GLU A 494 26.30 -30.08 16.00
C GLU A 494 25.44 -30.08 14.74
N LYS A 495 25.63 -31.10 13.89
CA LYS A 495 24.80 -31.28 12.71
C LYS A 495 23.35 -31.54 13.10
N LEU A 496 22.43 -30.78 12.50
CA LEU A 496 20.99 -30.99 12.69
C LEU A 496 20.52 -32.18 11.84
N LEU A 497 19.69 -33.00 12.47
CA LEU A 497 19.02 -34.15 11.87
C LEU A 497 17.54 -33.85 11.64
N ASP A 498 16.89 -33.15 12.56
CA ASP A 498 15.50 -32.70 12.43
C ASP A 498 15.23 -31.48 13.31
N ALA A 499 14.13 -30.79 13.02
CA ALA A 499 13.56 -29.73 13.84
C ALA A 499 12.04 -29.81 13.79
N THR A 500 11.34 -29.44 14.86
CA THR A 500 9.88 -29.38 14.86
C THR A 500 9.39 -28.37 15.88
N TRP A 501 8.28 -27.72 15.57
CA TRP A 501 7.62 -26.83 16.50
C TRP A 501 6.87 -27.63 17.58
N HIS A 502 6.76 -27.04 18.76
CA HIS A 502 5.72 -27.42 19.69
C HIS A 502 4.33 -27.14 19.09
N HIS A 503 3.30 -27.83 19.57
CA HIS A 503 1.98 -27.77 18.93
C HIS A 503 1.23 -26.45 19.17
N THR A 504 1.45 -25.80 20.31
CA THR A 504 0.72 -24.59 20.73
C THR A 504 1.66 -23.42 21.00
N GLU A 505 2.64 -23.63 21.87
CA GLU A 505 3.64 -22.63 22.24
C GLU A 505 4.72 -22.44 21.16
N PRO A 506 5.34 -21.25 21.06
CA PRO A 506 6.41 -20.95 20.10
C PRO A 506 7.76 -21.62 20.44
N TRP A 507 7.71 -22.80 21.07
CA TRP A 507 8.89 -23.59 21.41
C TRP A 507 9.32 -24.45 20.24
N LEU A 508 10.62 -24.63 20.10
CA LEU A 508 11.23 -25.42 19.04
C LEU A 508 12.01 -26.58 19.66
N TYR A 509 11.83 -27.78 19.11
CA TYR A 509 12.67 -28.94 19.41
C TYR A 509 13.58 -29.21 18.22
N THR A 510 14.86 -29.42 18.49
CA THR A 510 15.85 -29.75 17.47
C THR A 510 16.61 -31.01 17.85
N THR A 511 16.73 -31.95 16.91
CA THR A 511 17.49 -33.17 17.08
C THR A 511 18.81 -33.03 16.34
N CYS A 512 19.91 -33.19 17.04
CA CYS A 512 21.27 -33.08 16.53
C CYS A 512 21.99 -34.43 16.60
N SER A 513 23.13 -34.56 15.94
CA SER A 513 23.92 -35.79 15.94
C SER A 513 24.38 -36.30 17.32
N LYS A 514 24.39 -35.44 18.35
CA LYS A 514 24.83 -35.78 19.72
C LYS A 514 23.76 -35.59 20.81
N GLY A 515 22.51 -35.32 20.44
CA GLY A 515 21.44 -35.09 21.41
C GLY A 515 20.32 -34.21 20.87
N ALA A 516 19.37 -33.84 21.74
CA ALA A 516 18.27 -32.96 21.41
C ALA A 516 18.34 -31.67 22.25
N LEU A 517 17.86 -30.57 21.67
CA LEU A 517 17.74 -29.27 22.33
C LEU A 517 16.29 -28.80 22.24
N MET A 518 15.85 -28.09 23.27
CA MET A 518 14.60 -27.35 23.29
C MET A 518 14.93 -25.86 23.38
N TRP A 519 14.28 -25.06 22.54
CA TRP A 519 14.37 -23.61 22.52
C TRP A 519 13.00 -23.07 22.93
N ALA A 520 12.95 -22.27 23.99
CA ALA A 520 11.72 -21.71 24.54
C ALA A 520 11.72 -20.19 24.49
#